data_AF-A0A8D3E8P2-F1
#
_entry.id   AF-A0A8D3E8P2-F1
#
_cell.length_a   1.000
_cell.length_b   1.000
_cell.length_c   1.000
_cell.angle_alpha   90.00
_cell.angle_beta   90.00
_cell.angle_gamma   90.00
#
_symmetry.space_group_name_H-M   'P 1'
#
loop_
_entity.id
_entity.type
_entity.pdbx_description
1 polymer ?
#
loop_
_entity_poly.entity_id
_entity_poly.type
_entity_poly.pdbx_seq_one_letter_code
_entity_poly.pdbx_strand_id
1 'polypeptide(L)'
;MRFHSLRFKCLLAFLCFVSFTWIKSVPRDGVSPGSSKLPDVQILYERLLVAEELGGQVSRNVSSLLDQLRNMSKGSNGTHPTSTTTTTTIFTETKTVMQLTGHPGRQVFLQPNIYHYMPHLRQHPDSLIPNLILGQGRHGVSIVLGIPTVKRDKQNYLVSTLNSLLYSLNYFQRQDLLIIVFVAEVDSTFVSSIAETIRKNFPKDVQSGLLEVISPSPHYYPDFTALTETFGDSKDRVKWRTKQNLDFSFLMQYAQDRGTYYVQLEDDVVAKAGYFNDLKNFAAQEASKPWLYLEFSHLGFIGKMFRTRDLPTVAEFFLMFHRDKPIDWLLDHILWVKVCSPEKDAKDCNEKKALLKQRYTPSLFQHVGLHSSLPGKLQHLKDKDFGKQTLYQAHNNPAAELSSSLKHYQQHSLHRAYRGEDFFWALTPIQGDYILLNFSQPIHISGYLFRSGNIETSGDKFHNTTVEVLPSNASTRDKQVIGSSTLHKGSDKAFIIIGAFENGVSEGEIEEALQPISALRLVVHSDSDVWALLSEIFIKV
;
A
#
# COMPACT_ATOMS: atom_id res chain seq x y z
N MET A 1 -41.27 55.38 19.58
CA MET A 1 -40.01 54.77 19.08
C MET A 1 -38.96 54.80 20.18
N ARG A 2 -38.15 53.74 20.27
CA ARG A 2 -36.98 53.52 21.15
C ARG A 2 -37.23 53.08 22.60
N PHE A 3 -37.55 51.79 22.77
CA PHE A 3 -37.25 51.00 23.98
C PHE A 3 -36.72 49.63 23.55
N HIS A 4 -35.42 49.49 23.29
CA HIS A 4 -34.84 48.16 23.06
C HIS A 4 -33.34 47.98 23.40
N SER A 5 -32.62 48.96 23.96
CA SER A 5 -31.16 48.81 24.17
C SER A 5 -30.72 48.41 25.59
N LEU A 6 -31.64 48.26 26.56
CA LEU A 6 -31.27 47.97 27.96
C LEU A 6 -31.36 46.47 28.32
N ARG A 7 -32.25 45.69 27.69
CA ARG A 7 -32.42 44.25 28.00
C ARG A 7 -31.34 43.35 27.38
N PHE A 8 -30.70 43.78 26.29
CA PHE A 8 -29.67 42.99 25.61
C PHE A 8 -28.31 43.00 26.32
N LYS A 9 -27.97 44.11 27.01
CA LYS A 9 -26.72 44.23 27.77
C LYS A 9 -26.74 43.43 29.08
N CYS A 10 -27.89 43.26 29.71
CA CYS A 10 -28.03 42.41 30.90
C CYS A 10 -27.98 40.92 30.57
N LEU A 11 -28.50 40.50 29.40
CA LEU A 11 -28.43 39.10 28.95
C LEU A 11 -27.01 38.66 28.57
N LEU A 12 -26.20 39.55 27.96
CA LEU A 12 -24.79 39.26 27.69
C LEU A 12 -23.95 39.14 28.97
N ALA A 13 -24.21 40.00 29.97
CA ALA A 13 -23.49 39.94 31.24
C ALA A 13 -23.82 38.67 32.05
N PHE A 14 -25.05 38.16 31.96
CA PHE A 14 -25.46 36.92 32.62
C PHE A 14 -24.87 35.68 31.93
N LEU A 15 -24.76 35.67 30.59
CA LEU A 15 -24.14 34.57 29.84
C LEU A 15 -22.61 34.47 30.06
N CYS A 16 -21.92 35.60 30.27
CA CYS A 16 -20.50 35.59 30.64
C CYS A 16 -20.25 35.13 32.09
N PHE A 17 -21.18 35.36 33.02
CA PHE A 17 -21.04 34.90 34.40
C PHE A 17 -21.31 33.40 34.56
N VAL A 18 -22.28 32.84 33.83
CA VAL A 18 -22.61 31.40 33.89
C VAL A 18 -21.52 30.52 33.24
N SER A 19 -20.76 31.05 32.28
CA SER A 19 -19.63 30.35 31.65
C SER A 19 -18.36 30.32 32.50
N PHE A 20 -18.15 31.31 33.39
CA PHE A 20 -17.00 31.33 34.30
C PHE A 20 -17.20 30.52 35.60
N THR A 21 -18.44 30.25 36.00
CA THR A 21 -18.72 29.48 37.23
C THR A 21 -18.76 27.97 37.00
N TRP A 22 -18.94 27.49 35.77
CA TRP A 22 -18.93 26.04 35.48
C TRP A 22 -17.51 25.44 35.40
N ILE A 23 -16.49 26.28 35.14
CA ILE A 23 -15.08 25.87 35.08
C ILE A 23 -14.44 25.72 36.49
N LYS A 24 -15.12 26.15 37.57
CA LYS A 24 -14.58 26.08 38.95
C LYS A 24 -15.31 25.12 39.90
N SER A 25 -16.22 24.27 39.43
CA SER A 25 -16.95 23.33 40.29
C SER A 25 -16.94 21.89 39.75
N VAL A 26 -15.76 21.30 39.60
CA VAL A 26 -15.59 19.84 39.57
C VAL A 26 -14.87 19.41 40.86
N PRO A 27 -15.46 18.55 41.70
CA PRO A 27 -14.85 18.14 42.97
C PRO A 27 -13.61 17.28 42.74
N ARG A 28 -12.55 17.53 43.51
CA ARG A 28 -11.53 16.52 43.82
C ARG A 28 -12.13 15.56 44.84
N ASP A 29 -12.26 14.29 44.48
CA ASP A 29 -11.84 13.14 45.30
C ASP A 29 -12.25 11.80 44.67
N GLY A 30 -11.36 10.80 44.81
CA GLY A 30 -11.71 9.36 44.75
C GLY A 30 -11.12 8.56 43.59
N VAL A 31 -9.94 7.97 43.79
CA VAL A 31 -9.31 7.00 42.89
C VAL A 31 -9.86 5.58 43.12
N SER A 32 -10.25 4.88 42.04
CA SER A 32 -10.10 3.41 41.88
C SER A 32 -10.32 2.94 40.42
N PRO A 33 -9.78 1.77 40.03
CA PRO A 33 -9.11 1.58 38.75
C PRO A 33 -9.99 0.91 37.67
N GLY A 34 -9.94 1.44 36.44
CA GLY A 34 -10.45 0.75 35.24
C GLY A 34 -11.17 1.66 34.23
N SER A 35 -10.66 1.65 33.00
CA SER A 35 -11.23 2.21 31.75
C SER A 35 -10.85 3.65 31.30
N SER A 36 -9.94 3.65 30.32
CA SER A 36 -9.90 4.39 29.04
C SER A 36 -10.26 5.89 28.91
N LYS A 37 -9.26 6.57 28.32
CA LYS A 37 -9.33 7.64 27.30
C LYS A 37 -9.78 9.04 27.71
N LEU A 38 -8.78 9.90 27.95
CA LEU A 38 -8.73 11.23 27.35
C LEU A 38 -7.28 11.77 27.36
N PRO A 39 -6.51 11.65 26.26
CA PRO A 39 -5.34 12.48 26.06
C PRO A 39 -5.81 13.85 25.54
N ASP A 40 -5.81 14.80 26.47
CA ASP A 40 -5.12 16.07 26.33
C ASP A 40 -5.57 17.03 25.21
N VAL A 41 -6.66 17.75 25.49
CA VAL A 41 -7.15 18.93 24.75
C VAL A 41 -6.03 19.97 24.55
N GLN A 42 -5.03 20.00 25.42
CA GLN A 42 -3.93 20.95 25.37
C GLN A 42 -2.96 20.66 24.22
N ILE A 43 -2.66 19.37 23.97
CA ILE A 43 -1.87 18.94 22.80
C ILE A 43 -2.62 19.24 21.49
N LEU A 44 -3.95 19.05 21.49
CA LEU A 44 -4.79 19.40 20.35
C LEU A 44 -4.79 20.92 20.09
N TYR A 45 -4.82 21.73 21.15
CA TYR A 45 -4.74 23.18 21.06
C TYR A 45 -3.38 23.66 20.55
N GLU A 46 -2.27 23.08 21.01
CA GLU A 46 -0.94 23.41 20.49
C GLU A 46 -0.79 23.04 19.01
N ARG A 47 -1.31 21.87 18.59
CA ARG A 47 -1.32 21.49 17.17
C ARG A 47 -2.18 22.43 16.32
N LEU A 48 -3.31 22.90 16.86
CA LEU A 48 -4.17 23.87 16.19
C LEU A 48 -3.45 25.22 16.01
N LEU A 49 -2.75 25.70 17.04
CA LEU A 49 -1.97 26.94 16.96
C LEU A 49 -0.86 26.87 15.91
N VAL A 50 -0.11 25.76 15.86
CA VAL A 50 0.91 25.54 14.83
C VAL A 50 0.28 25.48 13.43
N ALA A 51 -0.88 24.82 13.29
CA ALA A 51 -1.60 24.76 12.02
C ALA A 51 -2.13 26.13 11.57
N GLU A 52 -2.58 26.97 12.51
CA GLU A 52 -3.04 28.34 12.25
C GLU A 52 -1.88 29.26 11.82
N GLU A 53 -0.72 29.14 12.47
CA GLU A 53 0.49 29.88 12.08
C GLU A 53 0.96 29.50 10.67
N LEU A 54 1.03 28.20 10.39
CA LEU A 54 1.36 27.68 9.05
C LEU A 54 0.33 28.13 8.01
N GLY A 55 -0.96 28.08 8.34
CA GLY A 55 -2.04 28.59 7.49
C GLY A 55 -1.90 30.07 7.18
N GLY A 56 -1.54 30.89 8.18
CA GLY A 56 -1.24 32.31 8.02
C GLY A 56 0.01 32.57 7.15
N GLN A 57 1.03 31.71 7.22
CA GLN A 57 2.20 31.79 6.36
C GLN A 57 1.87 31.42 4.91
N VAL A 58 1.10 30.36 4.68
CA VAL A 58 0.60 29.97 3.36
C VAL A 58 -0.27 31.07 2.77
N SER A 59 -1.19 31.64 3.55
CA SER A 59 -2.06 32.75 3.11
C SER A 59 -1.26 33.98 2.69
N ARG A 60 -0.21 34.35 3.45
CA ARG A 60 0.70 35.45 3.08
C ARG A 60 1.47 35.15 1.80
N ASN A 61 1.97 33.94 1.64
CA ASN A 61 2.67 33.51 0.42
C ASN A 61 1.75 33.54 -0.81
N VAL A 62 0.52 33.03 -0.68
CA VAL A 62 -0.50 33.07 -1.74
C VAL A 62 -0.88 34.50 -2.09
N SER A 63 -1.05 35.37 -1.08
CA SER A 63 -1.35 36.79 -1.30
C SER A 63 -0.20 37.50 -2.04
N SER A 64 1.04 37.22 -1.65
CA SER A 64 2.23 37.74 -2.33
C SER A 64 2.31 37.27 -3.79
N LEU A 65 1.98 36.00 -4.06
CA LEU A 65 1.94 35.46 -5.42
C LEU A 65 0.81 36.09 -6.25
N LEU A 66 -0.36 36.30 -5.65
CA LEU A 66 -1.49 36.99 -6.30
C LEU A 66 -1.15 38.45 -6.64
N ASP A 67 -0.46 39.16 -5.74
CA ASP A 67 -0.01 40.53 -6.00
C ASP A 67 1.06 40.59 -7.09
N GLN A 68 1.97 39.61 -7.15
CA GLN A 68 2.93 39.47 -8.25
C GLN A 68 2.22 39.23 -9.58
N LEU A 69 1.25 38.31 -9.64
CA LEU A 69 0.45 38.04 -10.83
C LEU A 69 -0.37 39.27 -11.26
N ARG A 70 -0.93 40.02 -10.31
CA ARG A 70 -1.70 41.24 -10.57
C ARG A 70 -0.84 42.39 -11.08
N ASN A 71 0.41 42.49 -10.61
CA ASN A 71 1.37 43.45 -11.15
C ASN A 71 1.86 43.05 -12.55
N MET A 72 1.99 41.76 -12.83
CA MET A 72 2.28 41.25 -14.18
C MET A 72 1.13 41.54 -15.16
N SER A 73 -0.13 41.37 -14.73
CA SER A 73 -1.30 41.65 -15.59
C SER A 73 -1.49 43.14 -15.90
N LYS A 74 -1.01 44.04 -15.03
CA LYS A 74 -1.03 45.49 -15.27
C LYS A 74 0.06 45.97 -16.24
N GLY A 75 1.11 45.17 -16.46
CA GLY A 75 2.20 45.49 -17.40
C GLY A 75 1.88 45.21 -18.88
N SER A 76 0.73 44.60 -19.19
CA SER A 76 0.35 44.19 -20.54
C SER A 76 -1.00 44.81 -20.95
N ASN A 77 -1.05 46.13 -21.08
CA ASN A 77 -2.12 46.83 -21.80
C ASN A 77 -1.53 47.63 -22.96
N GLY A 78 -1.51 47.01 -24.14
CA GLY A 78 -1.10 47.62 -25.41
C GLY A 78 -1.70 46.88 -26.60
N THR A 79 -2.92 47.28 -26.98
CA THR A 79 -3.57 47.22 -28.31
C THR A 79 -3.63 45.91 -29.12
N HIS A 80 -4.86 45.42 -29.31
CA HIS A 80 -5.34 44.41 -30.27
C HIS A 80 -5.46 44.97 -31.72
N PRO A 81 -5.51 44.13 -32.81
CA PRO A 81 -6.76 43.45 -33.19
C PRO A 81 -6.67 41.98 -33.68
N THR A 82 -7.67 41.22 -33.24
CA THR A 82 -8.40 40.05 -33.82
C THR A 82 -7.91 39.35 -35.10
N SER A 83 -7.74 38.03 -35.02
CA SER A 83 -8.27 37.05 -36.00
C SER A 83 -8.49 35.68 -35.34
N THR A 84 -9.64 35.08 -35.60
CA THR A 84 -10.12 33.76 -35.18
C THR A 84 -9.34 32.62 -35.87
N THR A 85 -8.98 31.54 -35.15
CA THR A 85 -9.20 30.11 -35.52
C THR A 85 -8.76 29.21 -34.35
N THR A 86 -9.59 28.21 -34.06
CA THR A 86 -9.42 27.07 -33.14
C THR A 86 -8.13 26.29 -33.35
N THR A 87 -7.45 25.86 -32.27
CA THR A 87 -6.94 24.48 -31.97
C THR A 87 -5.87 24.52 -30.86
N THR A 88 -6.14 23.78 -29.79
CA THR A 88 -5.23 23.05 -28.87
C THR A 88 -3.77 23.53 -28.77
N THR A 89 -3.40 24.20 -27.66
CA THR A 89 -2.00 24.35 -27.19
C THR A 89 -1.98 24.81 -25.73
N ILE A 90 -1.73 23.91 -24.78
CA ILE A 90 -1.26 24.25 -23.43
C ILE A 90 0.04 23.48 -23.20
N PHE A 91 1.13 23.96 -23.80
CA PHE A 91 2.50 23.60 -23.47
C PHE A 91 3.41 24.72 -23.98
N THR A 92 3.45 25.85 -23.29
CA THR A 92 4.39 26.94 -23.62
C THR A 92 4.68 27.91 -22.47
N GLU A 93 4.69 27.45 -21.21
CA GLU A 93 5.04 28.34 -20.07
C GLU A 93 6.31 27.97 -19.30
N THR A 94 7.09 26.96 -19.72
CA THR A 94 8.34 26.61 -19.03
C THR A 94 9.60 27.26 -19.61
N LYS A 95 9.51 28.01 -20.72
CA LYS A 95 10.68 28.74 -21.28
C LYS A 95 10.87 30.16 -20.74
N THR A 96 9.90 30.71 -20.00
CA THR A 96 9.91 32.14 -19.62
C THR A 96 10.50 32.41 -18.23
N VAL A 97 10.75 31.38 -17.40
CA VAL A 97 11.25 31.56 -16.03
C VAL A 97 12.78 31.73 -15.96
N MET A 98 13.51 31.41 -17.03
CA MET A 98 14.97 31.54 -17.05
C MET A 98 15.50 32.91 -17.54
N GLN A 99 14.65 33.88 -17.86
CA GLN A 99 15.10 35.13 -18.50
C GLN A 99 14.49 36.43 -17.97
N LEU A 100 14.02 36.48 -16.73
CA LEU A 100 13.48 37.70 -16.12
C LEU A 100 13.98 37.92 -14.68
N THR A 101 15.28 38.18 -14.55
CA THR A 101 15.84 38.93 -13.40
C THR A 101 16.83 39.98 -13.91
N GLY A 102 16.35 40.90 -14.75
CA GLY A 102 17.06 42.13 -15.08
C GLY A 102 17.02 43.12 -13.91
N HIS A 103 17.75 42.85 -12.83
CA HIS A 103 18.22 43.88 -11.88
C HIS A 103 19.73 43.66 -11.75
N PRO A 104 20.59 44.53 -12.30
CA PRO A 104 22.03 44.36 -12.24
C PRO A 104 22.47 44.53 -10.78
N GLY A 105 22.75 43.43 -10.08
CA GLY A 105 23.32 43.46 -8.73
C GLY A 105 22.77 42.47 -7.70
N ARG A 106 21.73 41.66 -7.99
CA ARG A 106 21.28 40.59 -7.09
C ARG A 106 21.58 39.22 -7.71
N GLN A 107 22.71 38.62 -7.33
CA GLN A 107 22.92 37.19 -7.55
C GLN A 107 21.86 36.42 -6.76
N VAL A 108 20.96 35.74 -7.48
CA VAL A 108 20.05 34.76 -6.89
C VAL A 108 20.87 33.50 -6.63
N PHE A 109 20.89 33.01 -5.38
CA PHE A 109 21.57 31.76 -5.05
C PHE A 109 20.94 30.60 -5.84
N LEU A 110 21.77 29.79 -6.50
CA LEU A 110 21.32 28.54 -7.11
C LEU A 110 20.99 27.56 -5.98
N GLN A 111 19.71 27.23 -5.82
CA GLN A 111 19.31 26.18 -4.88
C GLN A 111 19.74 24.81 -5.46
N PRO A 112 20.35 23.93 -4.64
CA PRO A 112 20.56 22.54 -5.02
C PRO A 112 19.24 21.92 -5.46
N ASN A 113 19.27 21.24 -6.60
CA ASN A 113 18.13 20.53 -7.15
C ASN A 113 18.64 19.35 -7.99
N ILE A 114 17.72 18.53 -8.46
CA ILE A 114 18.06 17.35 -9.27
C ILE A 114 18.93 17.68 -10.49
N TYR A 115 18.78 18.86 -11.10
CA TYR A 115 19.59 19.29 -12.24
C TYR A 115 21.04 19.64 -11.88
N HIS A 116 21.36 19.83 -10.60
CA HIS A 116 22.75 19.95 -10.14
C HIS A 116 23.46 18.60 -10.21
N TYR A 117 22.81 17.55 -9.70
CA TYR A 117 23.37 16.19 -9.66
C TYR A 117 23.24 15.45 -11.01
N MET A 118 22.23 15.81 -11.81
CA MET A 118 21.88 15.21 -13.10
C MET A 118 21.63 16.29 -14.16
N PRO A 119 22.69 16.97 -14.65
CA PRO A 119 22.55 18.12 -15.54
C PRO A 119 21.96 17.79 -16.92
N HIS A 120 22.05 16.53 -17.38
CA HIS A 120 21.47 16.08 -18.64
C HIS A 120 19.95 16.23 -18.69
N LEU A 121 19.27 16.19 -17.53
CA LEU A 121 17.82 16.39 -17.43
C LEU A 121 17.37 17.78 -17.91
N ARG A 122 18.25 18.78 -17.92
CA ARG A 122 17.92 20.12 -18.45
C ARG A 122 17.64 20.11 -19.96
N GLN A 123 18.16 19.11 -20.66
CA GLN A 123 17.96 18.96 -22.10
C GLN A 123 16.59 18.37 -22.44
N HIS A 124 15.93 17.74 -21.46
CA HIS A 124 14.68 17.00 -21.60
C HIS A 124 13.71 17.37 -20.47
N PRO A 125 12.88 18.43 -20.62
CA PRO A 125 11.99 18.90 -19.56
C PRO A 125 10.98 17.86 -19.04
N ASP A 126 10.66 16.86 -19.86
CA ASP A 126 9.78 15.73 -19.59
C ASP A 126 10.48 14.54 -18.88
N SER A 127 11.79 14.63 -18.65
CA SER A 127 12.60 13.55 -18.06
C SER A 127 12.21 13.15 -16.63
N LEU A 128 11.50 14.02 -15.91
CA LEU A 128 11.00 13.80 -14.54
C LEU A 128 9.54 13.39 -14.49
N ILE A 129 8.86 13.31 -15.64
CA ILE A 129 7.49 12.86 -15.74
C ILE A 129 7.51 11.37 -16.09
N PRO A 130 6.70 10.52 -15.43
CA PRO A 130 6.59 9.13 -15.82
C PRO A 130 6.15 8.98 -17.28
N ASN A 131 6.79 8.07 -18.00
CA ASN A 131 6.48 7.81 -19.41
C ASN A 131 5.21 6.97 -19.59
N LEU A 132 4.96 6.07 -18.64
CA LEU A 132 3.72 5.31 -18.52
C LEU A 132 3.12 5.59 -17.13
N ILE A 133 1.80 5.76 -17.09
CA ILE A 133 1.02 5.74 -15.85
C ILE A 133 -0.22 4.86 -16.11
N LEU A 134 -0.35 3.78 -15.36
CA LEU A 134 -1.56 2.94 -15.31
C LEU A 134 -2.06 2.95 -13.87
N GLY A 135 -3.15 3.65 -13.60
CA GLY A 135 -3.72 3.77 -12.26
C GLY A 135 -4.76 4.89 -12.20
N GLN A 136 -5.23 5.20 -11.00
CA GLN A 136 -6.20 6.28 -10.76
C GLN A 136 -5.60 7.48 -10.04
N GLY A 137 -4.29 7.50 -9.77
CA GLY A 137 -3.64 8.60 -9.05
C GLY A 137 -4.20 8.76 -7.64
N ARG A 138 -4.30 7.67 -6.87
CA ARG A 138 -4.85 7.72 -5.50
C ARG A 138 -3.91 8.52 -4.57
N HIS A 139 -4.49 9.34 -3.71
CA HIS A 139 -3.79 10.12 -2.67
C HIS A 139 -4.49 9.99 -1.31
N GLY A 140 -3.82 10.45 -0.24
CA GLY A 140 -4.41 10.56 1.09
C GLY A 140 -4.49 9.24 1.87
N VAL A 141 -3.78 8.20 1.40
CA VAL A 141 -3.71 6.90 2.10
C VAL A 141 -2.74 6.94 3.26
N SER A 142 -2.89 6.02 4.22
CA SER A 142 -1.95 5.88 5.33
C SER A 142 -0.61 5.32 4.85
N ILE A 143 -0.64 4.30 3.98
CA ILE A 143 0.55 3.55 3.56
C ILE A 143 0.66 3.54 2.03
N VAL A 144 1.85 3.84 1.53
CA VAL A 144 2.26 3.68 0.14
C VAL A 144 3.38 2.63 0.09
N LEU A 145 3.20 1.58 -0.69
CA LEU A 145 4.24 0.57 -0.96
C LEU A 145 4.89 0.87 -2.32
N GLY A 146 6.20 1.11 -2.33
CA GLY A 146 6.97 1.28 -3.55
C GLY A 146 7.67 -0.03 -3.94
N ILE A 147 7.39 -0.54 -5.14
CA ILE A 147 7.93 -1.81 -5.66
C ILE A 147 8.59 -1.55 -7.02
N PRO A 148 9.93 -1.42 -7.08
CA PRO A 148 10.66 -1.37 -8.32
C PRO A 148 10.80 -2.76 -8.92
N THR A 149 10.58 -2.88 -10.22
CA THR A 149 10.78 -4.12 -11.00
C THR A 149 11.68 -3.82 -12.19
N VAL A 150 12.59 -4.75 -12.48
CA VAL A 150 13.54 -4.68 -13.61
C VAL A 150 13.43 -5.94 -14.46
N LYS A 151 13.88 -5.86 -15.71
CA LYS A 151 13.90 -7.01 -16.61
C LYS A 151 14.91 -8.04 -16.11
N ARG A 152 14.48 -9.30 -16.01
CA ARG A 152 15.31 -10.46 -15.67
C ARG A 152 15.21 -11.51 -16.77
N ASP A 153 16.28 -12.26 -16.99
CA ASP A 153 16.32 -13.29 -18.03
C ASP A 153 15.58 -14.58 -17.65
N LYS A 154 15.51 -14.90 -16.34
CA LYS A 154 15.07 -16.22 -15.86
C LYS A 154 13.68 -16.26 -15.25
N GLN A 155 13.36 -15.34 -14.35
CA GLN A 155 12.15 -15.42 -13.52
C GLN A 155 11.60 -14.03 -13.21
N ASN A 156 10.27 -13.91 -13.20
CA ASN A 156 9.55 -12.72 -12.78
C ASN A 156 8.79 -13.03 -11.48
N TYR A 157 9.05 -12.26 -10.43
CA TYR A 157 8.47 -12.47 -9.10
C TYR A 157 7.32 -11.49 -8.78
N LEU A 158 7.09 -10.50 -9.64
CA LEU A 158 6.19 -9.37 -9.36
C LEU A 158 4.76 -9.81 -9.07
N VAL A 159 4.20 -10.71 -9.89
CA VAL A 159 2.81 -11.18 -9.72
C VAL A 159 2.65 -11.95 -8.40
N SER A 160 3.62 -12.80 -8.03
CA SER A 160 3.61 -13.49 -6.73
C SER A 160 3.72 -12.53 -5.56
N THR A 161 4.58 -11.51 -5.66
CA THR A 161 4.74 -10.47 -4.63
C THR A 161 3.45 -9.67 -4.44
N LEU A 162 2.83 -9.22 -5.53
CA LEU A 162 1.55 -8.51 -5.48
C LEU A 162 0.43 -9.39 -4.90
N ASN A 163 0.35 -10.65 -5.31
CA ASN A 163 -0.59 -11.59 -4.71
C ASN A 163 -0.37 -11.71 -3.19
N SER A 164 0.87 -11.87 -2.74
CA SER A 164 1.20 -11.95 -1.32
C SER A 164 0.77 -10.70 -0.54
N LEU A 165 1.04 -9.51 -1.09
CA LEU A 165 0.68 -8.23 -0.47
C LEU A 165 -0.82 -7.99 -0.40
N LEU A 166 -1.58 -8.49 -1.38
CA LEU A 166 -3.03 -8.31 -1.47
C LEU A 166 -3.83 -9.39 -0.72
N TYR A 167 -3.22 -10.55 -0.49
CA TYR A 167 -3.89 -11.77 -0.05
C TYR A 167 -4.69 -11.62 1.25
N SER A 168 -4.14 -10.92 2.26
CA SER A 168 -4.75 -10.79 3.59
C SER A 168 -5.40 -9.43 3.86
N LEU A 169 -5.53 -8.58 2.84
CA LEU A 169 -6.12 -7.25 3.01
C LEU A 169 -7.64 -7.29 2.98
N ASN A 170 -8.26 -6.72 4.02
CA ASN A 170 -9.70 -6.47 4.05
C ASN A 170 -10.09 -5.22 3.25
N TYR A 171 -11.40 -4.99 3.11
CA TYR A 171 -11.96 -3.87 2.34
C TYR A 171 -11.41 -2.49 2.79
N PHE A 172 -11.40 -2.19 4.09
CA PHE A 172 -10.93 -0.90 4.61
C PHE A 172 -9.42 -0.71 4.38
N GLN A 173 -8.63 -1.77 4.55
CA GLN A 173 -7.20 -1.73 4.31
C GLN A 173 -6.90 -1.50 2.82
N ARG A 174 -7.67 -2.10 1.92
CA ARG A 174 -7.57 -1.89 0.47
C ARG A 174 -7.90 -0.45 0.05
N GLN A 175 -8.68 0.29 0.83
CA GLN A 175 -8.97 1.71 0.58
C GLN A 175 -7.86 2.63 1.11
N ASP A 176 -7.17 2.22 2.17
CA ASP A 176 -6.15 3.01 2.89
C ASP A 176 -4.70 2.59 2.55
N LEU A 177 -4.54 1.92 1.41
CA LEU A 177 -3.27 1.46 0.85
C LEU A 177 -3.14 1.92 -0.61
N LEU A 178 -1.92 2.24 -1.02
CA LEU A 178 -1.51 2.38 -2.42
C LEU A 178 -0.28 1.54 -2.66
N ILE A 179 -0.25 0.78 -3.75
CA ILE A 179 0.92 0.04 -4.23
C ILE A 179 1.35 0.65 -5.56
N ILE A 180 2.58 1.18 -5.60
CA ILE A 180 3.18 1.77 -6.79
C ILE A 180 4.25 0.81 -7.32
N VAL A 181 3.97 0.20 -8.45
CA VAL A 181 4.92 -0.62 -9.20
C VAL A 181 5.69 0.27 -10.16
N PHE A 182 6.98 0.43 -9.91
CA PHE A 182 7.88 1.17 -10.78
C PHE A 182 8.62 0.21 -11.71
N VAL A 183 8.21 0.19 -12.98
CA VAL A 183 8.93 -0.54 -14.03
C VAL A 183 10.16 0.26 -14.39
N ALA A 184 11.29 -0.08 -13.77
CA ALA A 184 12.57 0.63 -13.87
C ALA A 184 13.29 0.28 -15.19
N GLU A 185 12.58 0.37 -16.31
CA GLU A 185 13.04 0.06 -17.66
C GLU A 185 12.55 1.13 -18.63
N VAL A 186 13.32 1.34 -19.70
CA VAL A 186 13.00 2.32 -20.76
C VAL A 186 12.48 1.65 -22.04
N ASP A 187 12.62 0.33 -22.16
CA ASP A 187 12.11 -0.45 -23.28
C ASP A 187 10.57 -0.48 -23.24
N SER A 188 9.94 0.28 -24.13
CA SER A 188 8.48 0.42 -24.21
C SER A 188 7.75 -0.92 -24.37
N THR A 189 8.36 -1.91 -25.04
CA THR A 189 7.75 -3.22 -25.25
C THR A 189 7.67 -4.01 -23.94
N PHE A 190 8.78 -4.06 -23.20
CA PHE A 190 8.81 -4.67 -21.88
C PHE A 190 7.89 -3.94 -20.90
N VAL A 191 7.97 -2.61 -20.83
CA VAL A 191 7.14 -1.77 -19.96
C VAL A 191 5.64 -2.03 -20.19
N SER A 192 5.22 -2.03 -21.46
CA SER A 192 3.82 -2.32 -21.82
C SER A 192 3.42 -3.75 -21.45
N SER A 193 4.30 -4.73 -21.63
CA SER A 193 3.98 -6.13 -21.27
C SER A 193 3.78 -6.33 -19.77
N ILE A 194 4.54 -5.62 -18.93
CA ILE A 194 4.35 -5.64 -17.46
C ILE A 194 3.03 -4.95 -17.09
N ALA A 195 2.74 -3.78 -17.67
CA ALA A 195 1.49 -3.07 -17.42
C ALA A 195 0.26 -3.92 -17.82
N GLU A 196 0.32 -4.59 -18.96
CA GLU A 196 -0.72 -5.53 -19.41
C GLU A 196 -0.85 -6.75 -18.49
N THR A 197 0.28 -7.31 -18.05
CA THR A 197 0.28 -8.41 -17.08
C THR A 197 -0.43 -8.00 -15.80
N ILE A 198 -0.13 -6.81 -15.26
CA ILE A 198 -0.76 -6.29 -14.06
C ILE A 198 -2.25 -6.03 -14.30
N ARG A 199 -2.61 -5.38 -15.41
CA ARG A 199 -4.01 -5.09 -15.77
C ARG A 199 -4.85 -6.37 -15.88
N LYS A 200 -4.28 -7.44 -16.44
CA LYS A 200 -4.96 -8.73 -16.60
C LYS A 200 -5.11 -9.49 -15.29
N ASN A 201 -4.09 -9.49 -14.43
CA ASN A 201 -4.12 -10.24 -13.17
C ASN A 201 -4.84 -9.50 -12.03
N PHE A 202 -4.82 -8.17 -12.04
CA PHE A 202 -5.34 -7.32 -10.97
C PHE A 202 -6.29 -6.20 -11.47
N PRO A 203 -7.30 -6.50 -12.31
CA PRO A 203 -8.11 -5.47 -12.96
C PRO A 203 -8.87 -4.60 -11.95
N LYS A 204 -9.44 -5.22 -10.90
CA LYS A 204 -10.17 -4.51 -9.84
C LYS A 204 -9.25 -3.61 -9.01
N ASP A 205 -8.05 -4.09 -8.69
CA ASP A 205 -7.09 -3.33 -7.87
C ASP A 205 -6.58 -2.10 -8.64
N VAL A 206 -6.31 -2.24 -9.95
CA VAL A 206 -5.95 -1.12 -10.83
C VAL A 206 -7.11 -0.14 -10.98
N GLN A 207 -8.33 -0.63 -11.24
CA GLN A 207 -9.52 0.21 -11.43
C GLN A 207 -9.88 0.98 -10.15
N SER A 208 -9.69 0.37 -8.97
CA SER A 208 -9.92 1.05 -7.70
C SER A 208 -8.87 2.12 -7.37
N GLY A 209 -7.71 2.09 -8.03
CA GLY A 209 -6.54 2.91 -7.69
C GLY A 209 -5.70 2.37 -6.53
N LEU A 210 -5.92 1.12 -6.09
CA LEU A 210 -5.07 0.44 -5.10
C LEU A 210 -3.70 0.10 -5.71
N LEU A 211 -3.68 -0.28 -6.98
CA LEU A 211 -2.46 -0.63 -7.71
C LEU A 211 -2.22 0.36 -8.83
N GLU A 212 -1.00 0.90 -8.87
CA GLU A 212 -0.56 1.85 -9.89
C GLU A 212 0.77 1.37 -10.50
N VAL A 213 0.93 1.54 -11.80
CA VAL A 213 2.15 1.19 -12.53
C VAL A 213 2.71 2.43 -13.19
N ILE A 214 4.00 2.69 -12.97
CA ILE A 214 4.72 3.80 -13.57
C ILE A 214 6.03 3.34 -14.20
N SER A 215 6.53 4.08 -15.18
CA SER A 215 7.87 3.89 -15.75
C SER A 215 8.58 5.23 -15.94
N PRO A 216 9.92 5.26 -15.93
CA PRO A 216 10.66 6.50 -16.10
C PRO A 216 10.68 6.92 -17.58
N SER A 217 10.90 8.22 -17.82
CA SER A 217 11.29 8.70 -19.15
C SER A 217 12.62 8.04 -19.59
N PRO A 218 12.80 7.71 -20.88
CA PRO A 218 14.09 7.28 -21.41
C PRO A 218 15.23 8.28 -21.14
N HIS A 219 14.89 9.55 -20.97
CA HIS A 219 15.85 10.64 -20.70
C HIS A 219 16.17 10.83 -19.21
N TYR A 220 15.53 10.08 -18.31
CA TYR A 220 15.80 10.16 -16.88
C TYR A 220 17.24 9.70 -16.55
N TYR A 221 17.67 8.59 -17.13
CA TYR A 221 18.97 8.01 -16.81
C TYR A 221 20.13 8.75 -17.50
N PRO A 222 21.26 8.96 -16.80
CA PRO A 222 22.46 9.50 -17.42
C PRO A 222 23.15 8.44 -18.29
N ASP A 223 24.14 8.86 -19.06
CA ASP A 223 25.08 7.93 -19.68
C ASP A 223 25.93 7.23 -18.59
N PHE A 224 25.79 5.91 -18.51
CA PHE A 224 26.50 5.08 -17.54
C PHE A 224 27.90 4.65 -18.01
N THR A 225 28.29 4.90 -19.26
CA THR A 225 29.58 4.45 -19.80
C THR A 225 30.78 5.12 -19.13
N ALA A 226 30.58 6.35 -18.66
CA ALA A 226 31.59 7.19 -17.98
C ALA A 226 31.74 6.89 -16.48
N LEU A 227 31.03 5.89 -15.93
CA LEU A 227 31.15 5.54 -14.51
C LEU A 227 32.52 4.96 -14.19
N THR A 228 33.10 5.44 -13.09
CA THR A 228 34.39 4.96 -12.57
C THR A 228 34.20 3.69 -11.75
N GLU A 229 35.07 2.69 -11.95
CA GLU A 229 35.09 1.48 -11.12
C GLU A 229 35.58 1.80 -9.70
N THR A 230 34.90 1.23 -8.71
CA THR A 230 35.16 1.49 -7.27
C THR A 230 34.98 0.21 -6.48
N PHE A 231 35.64 0.08 -5.32
CA PHE A 231 35.50 -1.08 -4.41
C PHE A 231 35.83 -2.45 -5.05
N GLY A 232 36.58 -2.46 -6.15
CA GLY A 232 36.87 -3.68 -6.92
C GLY A 232 35.67 -4.21 -7.71
N ASP A 233 34.61 -3.41 -7.85
CA ASP A 233 33.43 -3.75 -8.63
C ASP A 233 33.70 -3.62 -10.13
N SER A 234 33.17 -4.55 -10.94
CA SER A 234 33.15 -4.41 -12.40
C SER A 234 32.26 -3.23 -12.83
N LYS A 235 32.50 -2.69 -14.03
CA LYS A 235 31.61 -1.69 -14.67
C LYS A 235 30.13 -2.05 -14.60
N ASP A 236 29.77 -3.31 -14.86
CA ASP A 236 28.37 -3.75 -14.81
C ASP A 236 27.78 -3.64 -13.41
N ARG A 237 28.55 -4.02 -12.38
CA ARG A 237 28.11 -3.89 -11.00
C ARG A 237 28.03 -2.43 -10.56
N VAL A 238 28.95 -1.58 -11.00
CA VAL A 238 28.90 -0.13 -10.75
C VAL A 238 27.69 0.52 -11.42
N LYS A 239 27.41 0.18 -12.68
CA LYS A 239 26.21 0.60 -13.40
C LYS A 239 24.95 0.13 -12.65
N TRP A 240 24.90 -1.13 -12.24
CA TRP A 240 23.77 -1.71 -11.52
C TRP A 240 23.46 -0.96 -10.22
N ARG A 241 24.46 -0.73 -9.35
CA ARG A 241 24.25 -0.01 -8.08
C ARG A 241 23.92 1.48 -8.30
N THR A 242 24.49 2.09 -9.33
CA THR A 242 24.20 3.49 -9.69
C THR A 242 22.76 3.64 -10.17
N LYS A 243 22.32 2.76 -11.06
CA LYS A 243 20.95 2.73 -11.56
C LYS A 243 19.96 2.49 -10.42
N GLN A 244 20.24 1.55 -9.50
CA GLN A 244 19.38 1.29 -8.35
C GLN A 244 19.16 2.53 -7.48
N ASN A 245 20.20 3.32 -7.22
CA ASN A 245 20.06 4.60 -6.50
C ASN A 245 19.10 5.56 -7.21
N LEU A 246 19.21 5.67 -8.54
CA LEU A 246 18.33 6.52 -9.35
C LEU A 246 16.89 6.00 -9.39
N ASP A 247 16.71 4.68 -9.45
CA ASP A 247 15.41 4.01 -9.48
C ASP A 247 14.62 4.30 -8.20
N PHE A 248 15.26 4.11 -7.04
CA PHE A 248 14.63 4.37 -5.75
C PHE A 248 14.38 5.86 -5.54
N SER A 249 15.30 6.72 -5.98
CA SER A 249 15.11 8.18 -5.92
C SER A 249 13.93 8.65 -6.77
N PHE A 250 13.70 8.06 -7.95
CA PHE A 250 12.54 8.38 -8.79
C PHE A 250 11.24 7.99 -8.08
N LEU A 251 11.18 6.74 -7.61
CA LEU A 251 9.99 6.20 -6.96
C LEU A 251 9.64 6.95 -5.66
N MET A 252 10.64 7.28 -4.82
CA MET A 252 10.43 8.06 -3.61
C MET A 252 9.92 9.47 -3.92
N GLN A 253 10.48 10.16 -4.92
CA GLN A 253 10.00 11.48 -5.33
C GLN A 253 8.58 11.43 -5.89
N TYR A 254 8.24 10.38 -6.65
CA TYR A 254 6.89 10.19 -7.16
C TYR A 254 5.86 9.91 -6.05
N ALA A 255 6.29 9.25 -4.97
CA ALA A 255 5.43 8.87 -3.85
C ALA A 255 5.25 9.95 -2.77
N GLN A 256 5.99 11.07 -2.85
CA GLN A 256 6.12 12.06 -1.77
C GLN A 256 4.80 12.70 -1.30
N ASP A 257 3.79 12.75 -2.16
CA ASP A 257 2.48 13.37 -1.88
C ASP A 257 1.33 12.35 -1.89
N ARG A 258 1.64 11.05 -1.89
CA ARG A 258 0.64 9.98 -2.08
C ARG A 258 0.00 9.51 -0.79
N GLY A 259 0.72 9.56 0.33
CA GLY A 259 0.20 9.09 1.61
C GLY A 259 0.96 9.64 2.82
N THR A 260 0.73 9.05 3.99
CA THR A 260 1.40 9.45 5.24
C THR A 260 2.77 8.79 5.39
N TYR A 261 2.86 7.50 5.07
CA TYR A 261 4.07 6.71 5.14
C TYR A 261 4.37 6.03 3.80
N TYR A 262 5.64 5.94 3.45
CA TYR A 262 6.14 5.20 2.30
C TYR A 262 6.97 4.01 2.78
N VAL A 263 6.75 2.83 2.22
CA VAL A 263 7.53 1.63 2.51
C VAL A 263 8.21 1.17 1.23
N GLN A 264 9.55 1.12 1.25
CA GLN A 264 10.32 0.55 0.16
C GLN A 264 10.28 -0.98 0.23
N LEU A 265 9.86 -1.61 -0.86
CA LEU A 265 9.91 -3.05 -1.06
C LEU A 265 10.69 -3.39 -2.34
N GLU A 266 10.85 -4.68 -2.60
CA GLU A 266 11.37 -5.25 -3.85
C GLU A 266 10.27 -6.13 -4.49
N ASP A 267 10.43 -6.49 -5.76
CA ASP A 267 9.43 -7.26 -6.50
C ASP A 267 9.47 -8.77 -6.24
N ASP A 268 10.30 -9.23 -5.32
CA ASP A 268 10.52 -10.62 -4.93
C ASP A 268 10.41 -10.83 -3.42
N VAL A 269 9.40 -10.20 -2.81
CA VAL A 269 9.11 -10.30 -1.38
C VAL A 269 7.79 -10.99 -1.09
N VAL A 270 7.75 -11.62 0.08
CA VAL A 270 6.54 -12.20 0.66
C VAL A 270 6.23 -11.47 1.96
N ALA A 271 4.96 -11.11 2.15
CA ALA A 271 4.48 -10.37 3.31
C ALA A 271 3.78 -11.27 4.34
N LYS A 272 3.98 -10.98 5.62
CA LYS A 272 3.26 -11.65 6.71
C LYS A 272 1.79 -11.25 6.70
N ALA A 273 0.89 -12.17 7.05
CA ALA A 273 -0.52 -11.85 7.23
C ALA A 273 -0.69 -10.74 8.28
N GLY A 274 -1.56 -9.76 8.00
CA GLY A 274 -1.80 -8.64 8.90
C GLY A 274 -0.73 -7.53 8.88
N TYR A 275 0.27 -7.60 7.99
CA TYR A 275 1.37 -6.62 7.92
C TYR A 275 0.88 -5.17 7.90
N PHE A 276 -0.22 -4.87 7.22
CA PHE A 276 -0.76 -3.51 7.11
C PHE A 276 -1.06 -2.89 8.49
N ASN A 277 -1.69 -3.65 9.38
CA ASN A 277 -2.01 -3.16 10.72
C ASN A 277 -0.74 -3.02 11.55
N ASP A 278 0.18 -3.99 11.46
CA ASP A 278 1.45 -3.95 12.18
C ASP A 278 2.29 -2.74 11.78
N LEU A 279 2.35 -2.41 10.47
CA LEU A 279 2.97 -1.20 9.94
C LEU A 279 2.37 0.06 10.59
N LYS A 280 1.04 0.22 10.54
CA LYS A 280 0.36 1.41 11.09
C LYS A 280 0.52 1.52 12.60
N ASN A 281 0.35 0.41 13.31
CA ASN A 281 0.40 0.39 14.77
C ASN A 281 1.82 0.72 15.26
N PHE A 282 2.85 0.12 14.65
CA PHE A 282 4.23 0.42 15.03
C PHE A 282 4.61 1.86 14.70
N ALA A 283 4.23 2.36 13.53
CA ALA A 283 4.46 3.76 13.17
C ALA A 283 3.78 4.74 14.15
N ALA A 284 2.56 4.43 14.61
CA ALA A 284 1.86 5.22 15.61
C ALA A 284 2.52 5.16 16.99
N GLN A 285 2.98 3.98 17.43
CA GLN A 285 3.73 3.80 18.68
C GLN A 285 5.03 4.60 18.68
N GLU A 286 5.70 4.66 17.54
CA GLU A 286 6.96 5.35 17.35
C GLU A 286 6.80 6.84 16.99
N ALA A 287 5.58 7.36 16.85
CA ALA A 287 5.31 8.68 16.27
C ALA A 287 5.97 9.85 17.04
N SER A 288 6.14 9.72 18.36
CA SER A 288 6.77 10.74 19.21
C SER A 288 8.30 10.74 19.14
N LYS A 289 8.92 9.70 18.57
CA LYS A 289 10.37 9.59 18.49
C LYS A 289 10.92 10.22 17.20
N PRO A 290 12.14 10.76 17.22
CA PRO A 290 12.74 11.44 16.08
C PRO A 290 13.40 10.47 15.10
N TRP A 291 12.75 9.35 14.76
CA TRP A 291 13.31 8.36 13.83
C TRP A 291 13.40 8.90 12.39
N LEU A 292 14.38 8.38 11.64
CA LEU A 292 14.57 8.62 10.20
C LEU A 292 13.72 7.64 9.39
N TYR A 293 13.77 6.36 9.77
CA TYR A 293 12.94 5.31 9.17
C TYR A 293 12.63 4.20 10.19
N LEU A 294 11.63 3.38 9.89
CA LEU A 294 11.31 2.16 10.66
C LEU A 294 11.69 0.92 9.84
N GLU A 295 12.20 -0.12 10.52
CA GLU A 295 12.63 -1.38 9.90
C GLU A 295 11.60 -2.49 10.12
N PHE A 296 11.12 -3.09 9.03
CA PHE A 296 10.23 -4.26 9.04
C PHE A 296 10.85 -5.49 8.35
N SER A 297 12.13 -5.40 7.96
CA SER A 297 12.99 -6.51 7.53
C SER A 297 14.45 -6.17 7.78
N HIS A 298 15.26 -7.19 8.06
CA HIS A 298 16.72 -7.11 8.23
C HIS A 298 17.46 -7.09 6.89
N LEU A 299 16.78 -7.43 5.79
CA LEU A 299 17.42 -7.63 4.50
C LEU A 299 17.49 -6.31 3.72
N GLY A 300 18.68 -5.71 3.71
CA GLY A 300 19.01 -4.54 2.88
C GLY A 300 17.96 -3.42 3.00
N PHE A 301 17.46 -2.96 1.86
CA PHE A 301 16.53 -1.84 1.76
C PHE A 301 15.04 -2.25 1.81
N ILE A 302 14.76 -3.54 1.95
CA ILE A 302 13.40 -4.08 2.05
C ILE A 302 12.77 -3.65 3.38
N GLY A 303 11.49 -3.29 3.33
CA GLY A 303 10.68 -3.01 4.51
C GLY A 303 11.14 -1.78 5.27
N LYS A 304 11.77 -0.82 4.59
CA LYS A 304 12.18 0.47 5.18
C LYS A 304 11.04 1.47 5.00
N MET A 305 10.44 1.86 6.12
CA MET A 305 9.34 2.83 6.14
C MET A 305 9.85 4.23 6.46
N PHE A 306 9.45 5.20 5.66
CA PHE A 306 9.73 6.62 5.82
C PHE A 306 8.43 7.40 5.97
N ARG A 307 8.48 8.57 6.63
CA ARG A 307 7.40 9.56 6.47
C ARG A 307 7.52 10.15 5.08
N THR A 308 6.42 10.29 4.36
CA THR A 308 6.44 10.81 2.98
C THR A 308 7.04 12.22 2.91
N ARG A 309 6.78 13.06 3.92
CA ARG A 309 7.41 14.39 4.08
C ARG A 309 8.94 14.39 4.14
N ASP A 310 9.54 13.27 4.57
CA ASP A 310 11.00 13.14 4.72
C ASP A 310 11.65 12.56 3.45
N LEU A 311 10.84 12.03 2.51
CA LEU A 311 11.34 11.44 1.25
C LEU A 311 12.16 12.41 0.39
N PRO A 312 11.80 13.69 0.22
CA PRO A 312 12.60 14.61 -0.60
C PRO A 312 14.05 14.70 -0.12
N THR A 313 14.27 14.80 1.20
CA THR A 313 15.62 14.86 1.78
C THR A 313 16.38 13.55 1.60
N VAL A 314 15.70 12.40 1.77
CA VAL A 314 16.33 11.08 1.60
C VAL A 314 16.69 10.84 0.14
N ALA A 315 15.77 11.12 -0.79
CA ALA A 315 16.00 11.01 -2.23
C ALA A 315 17.10 11.96 -2.71
N GLU A 316 17.15 13.19 -2.20
CA GLU A 316 18.23 14.14 -2.53
C GLU A 316 19.60 13.59 -2.11
N PHE A 317 19.72 13.01 -0.92
CA PHE A 317 20.98 12.40 -0.47
C PHE A 317 21.40 11.24 -1.40
N PHE A 318 20.45 10.41 -1.84
CA PHE A 318 20.73 9.35 -2.80
C PHE A 318 21.16 9.89 -4.16
N LEU A 319 20.52 10.95 -4.65
CA LEU A 319 20.91 11.63 -5.89
C LEU A 319 22.30 12.27 -5.78
N MET A 320 22.65 12.83 -4.63
CA MET A 320 23.97 13.44 -4.41
C MET A 320 25.11 12.42 -4.57
N PHE A 321 24.92 11.20 -4.05
CA PHE A 321 25.95 10.15 -4.01
C PHE A 321 25.63 8.93 -4.90
N HIS A 322 24.76 9.10 -5.91
CA HIS A 322 24.23 7.98 -6.69
C HIS A 322 25.32 7.15 -7.38
N ARG A 323 26.47 7.76 -7.71
CA ARG A 323 27.61 7.11 -8.38
C ARG A 323 28.59 6.48 -7.40
N ASP A 324 28.56 6.90 -6.14
CA ASP A 324 29.67 6.65 -5.20
C ASP A 324 29.48 5.40 -4.36
N LYS A 325 28.27 5.08 -3.92
CA LYS A 325 28.00 3.94 -3.03
C LYS A 325 26.67 3.27 -3.37
N PRO A 326 26.50 1.96 -3.06
CA PRO A 326 25.20 1.30 -3.16
C PRO A 326 24.21 1.87 -2.14
N ILE A 327 22.91 1.73 -2.42
CA ILE A 327 21.84 2.35 -1.64
C ILE A 327 21.85 2.00 -0.15
N ASP A 328 22.07 0.74 0.20
CA ASP A 328 22.09 0.29 1.60
C ASP A 328 23.15 1.02 2.41
N TRP A 329 24.29 1.29 1.76
CA TRP A 329 25.38 2.05 2.37
C TRP A 329 24.99 3.51 2.48
N LEU A 330 24.41 4.10 1.43
CA LEU A 330 23.95 5.49 1.49
C LEU A 330 22.96 5.71 2.63
N LEU A 331 22.00 4.80 2.83
CA LEU A 331 21.06 4.88 3.94
C LEU A 331 21.78 4.87 5.31
N ASP A 332 22.74 3.96 5.51
CA ASP A 332 23.53 3.92 6.74
C ASP A 332 24.42 5.17 6.91
N HIS A 333 24.90 5.76 5.81
CA HIS A 333 25.67 7.01 5.83
C HIS A 333 24.80 8.20 6.22
N ILE A 334 23.51 8.26 5.84
CA ILE A 334 22.59 9.29 6.34
C ILE A 334 22.54 9.23 7.87
N LEU A 335 22.41 8.03 8.44
CA LEU A 335 22.41 7.86 9.90
C LEU A 335 23.75 8.26 10.52
N TRP A 336 24.87 7.84 9.90
CA TRP A 336 26.20 8.18 10.39
C TRP A 336 26.41 9.69 10.47
N VAL A 337 26.11 10.41 9.39
CA VAL A 337 26.25 11.88 9.32
C VAL A 337 25.34 12.58 10.33
N LYS A 338 24.17 12.01 10.62
CA LYS A 338 23.21 12.63 11.54
C LYS A 338 23.59 12.51 13.02
N VAL A 339 24.18 11.40 13.46
CA VAL A 339 24.31 11.11 14.90
C VAL A 339 25.63 10.52 15.36
N CYS A 340 26.50 10.04 14.48
CA CYS A 340 27.75 9.45 14.91
C CYS A 340 28.80 10.54 15.16
N SER A 341 29.37 10.55 16.37
CA SER A 341 30.52 11.40 16.67
C SER A 341 31.81 10.74 16.20
N PRO A 342 32.67 11.44 15.43
CA PRO A 342 34.01 10.94 15.08
C PRO A 342 34.92 10.69 16.30
N GLU A 343 34.61 11.30 17.44
CA GLU A 343 35.39 11.16 18.68
C GLU A 343 35.00 9.93 19.51
N LYS A 344 33.94 9.22 19.11
CA LYS A 344 33.40 8.08 19.84
C LYS A 344 33.57 6.77 19.07
N ASP A 345 33.44 5.68 19.81
CA ASP A 345 33.61 4.34 19.26
C ASP A 345 32.41 3.90 18.40
N ALA A 346 32.61 2.79 17.69
CA ALA A 346 31.57 2.20 16.84
C ALA A 346 30.34 1.77 17.64
N LYS A 347 30.49 1.44 18.93
CA LYS A 347 29.38 1.01 19.78
C LYS A 347 28.42 2.18 20.05
N ASP A 348 28.93 3.34 20.47
CA ASP A 348 28.11 4.54 20.64
C ASP A 348 27.43 4.94 19.33
N CYS A 349 28.18 4.96 18.21
CA CYS A 349 27.60 5.23 16.89
C CYS A 349 26.45 4.27 16.56
N ASN A 350 26.62 2.96 16.79
CA ASN A 350 25.56 1.98 16.52
C ASN A 350 24.33 2.16 17.42
N GLU A 351 24.52 2.46 18.70
CA GLU A 351 23.42 2.77 19.64
C GLU A 351 22.67 4.03 19.20
N LYS A 352 23.39 5.09 18.80
CA LYS A 352 22.79 6.32 18.30
C LYS A 352 22.05 6.12 16.99
N LYS A 353 22.62 5.35 16.06
CA LYS A 353 21.94 4.97 14.81
C LYS A 353 20.65 4.21 15.12
N ALA A 354 20.68 3.24 16.05
CA ALA A 354 19.49 2.45 16.41
C ALA A 354 18.31 3.30 16.87
N LEU A 355 18.56 4.46 17.52
CA LEU A 355 17.51 5.41 17.90
C LEU A 355 16.76 6.00 16.69
N LEU A 356 17.43 6.12 15.55
CA LEU A 356 16.90 6.66 14.30
C LEU A 356 16.31 5.61 13.36
N LYS A 357 16.57 4.32 13.60
CA LYS A 357 16.08 3.18 12.80
C LYS A 357 15.39 2.14 13.67
N GLN A 358 14.28 2.54 14.29
CA GLN A 358 13.53 1.65 15.18
C GLN A 358 13.02 0.44 14.42
N ARG A 359 13.14 -0.73 15.04
CA ARG A 359 12.89 -2.01 14.39
C ARG A 359 11.65 -2.68 14.96
N TYR A 360 10.82 -3.20 14.06
CA TYR A 360 9.73 -4.09 14.38
C TYR A 360 10.20 -5.54 14.35
N THR A 361 9.78 -6.32 15.35
CA THR A 361 10.06 -7.76 15.43
C THR A 361 8.78 -8.48 15.82
N PRO A 362 8.38 -9.56 15.12
CA PRO A 362 9.08 -10.24 14.02
C PRO A 362 9.04 -9.48 12.68
N SER A 363 9.97 -9.76 11.77
CA SER A 363 9.99 -9.15 10.42
C SER A 363 8.68 -9.43 9.67
N LEU A 364 8.21 -8.44 8.90
CA LEU A 364 6.97 -8.52 8.14
C LEU A 364 7.19 -8.89 6.67
N PHE A 365 8.42 -8.79 6.17
CA PHE A 365 8.76 -9.07 4.78
C PHE A 365 9.96 -10.00 4.67
N GLN A 366 9.87 -10.94 3.73
CA GLN A 366 10.93 -11.90 3.42
C GLN A 366 11.24 -11.88 1.94
N HIS A 367 12.51 -11.71 1.59
CA HIS A 367 13.00 -11.93 0.23
C HIS A 367 12.88 -13.40 -0.17
N VAL A 368 12.30 -13.68 -1.33
CA VAL A 368 12.11 -15.03 -1.88
C VAL A 368 12.75 -15.22 -3.25
N GLY A 369 13.23 -14.14 -3.89
CA GLY A 369 13.95 -14.20 -5.15
C GLY A 369 15.22 -15.04 -5.03
N LEU A 370 15.38 -16.07 -5.87
CA LEU A 370 16.62 -16.84 -5.95
C LEU A 370 17.61 -16.19 -6.92
N HIS A 371 17.09 -15.62 -8.02
CA HIS A 371 17.88 -15.00 -9.06
C HIS A 371 17.83 -13.48 -8.93
N SER A 372 19.00 -12.89 -8.66
CA SER A 372 19.16 -11.43 -8.62
C SER A 372 18.97 -10.82 -10.01
N SER A 373 18.61 -9.54 -10.05
CA SER A 373 18.68 -8.71 -11.26
C SER A 373 20.11 -8.46 -11.73
N LEU A 374 21.12 -8.66 -10.88
CA LEU A 374 22.50 -8.70 -11.30
C LEU A 374 22.81 -10.08 -11.91
N PRO A 375 23.18 -10.18 -13.20
CA PRO A 375 23.40 -11.46 -13.86
C PRO A 375 24.38 -12.37 -13.10
N GLY A 376 24.00 -13.64 -12.93
CA GLY A 376 24.82 -14.65 -12.27
C GLY A 376 24.80 -14.63 -10.73
N LYS A 377 24.20 -13.63 -10.08
CA LYS A 377 24.11 -13.56 -8.61
C LYS A 377 22.90 -14.34 -8.09
N LEU A 378 23.16 -15.35 -7.25
CA LEU A 378 22.14 -16.07 -6.50
C LEU A 378 21.93 -15.43 -5.13
N GLN A 379 20.68 -15.40 -4.66
CA GLN A 379 20.29 -14.86 -3.37
C GLN A 379 19.64 -15.95 -2.51
N HIS A 380 20.31 -16.30 -1.41
CA HIS A 380 19.86 -17.32 -0.46
C HIS A 380 19.55 -16.75 0.93
N LEU A 381 19.68 -15.43 1.11
CA LEU A 381 19.46 -14.79 2.40
C LEU A 381 17.99 -14.95 2.84
N LYS A 382 17.83 -15.43 4.07
CA LYS A 382 16.56 -15.47 4.79
C LYS A 382 16.67 -14.58 6.02
N ASP A 383 15.60 -13.86 6.30
CA ASP A 383 15.48 -13.06 7.50
C ASP A 383 15.19 -14.00 8.68
N LYS A 384 16.06 -13.98 9.68
CA LYS A 384 15.98 -14.88 10.83
C LYS A 384 14.74 -14.61 11.68
N ASP A 385 14.24 -13.37 11.63
CA ASP A 385 13.16 -12.89 12.50
C ASP A 385 11.80 -12.90 11.78
N PHE A 386 11.70 -13.36 10.53
CA PHE A 386 10.42 -13.47 9.80
C PHE A 386 9.49 -14.57 10.37
N GLY A 387 10.05 -15.56 11.06
CA GLY A 387 9.31 -16.68 11.66
C GLY A 387 8.75 -17.66 10.62
N LYS A 388 8.05 -18.70 11.09
CA LYS A 388 7.28 -19.60 10.21
C LYS A 388 5.99 -18.91 9.80
N GLN A 389 5.67 -18.98 8.51
CA GLN A 389 4.48 -18.33 8.00
C GLN A 389 3.24 -19.17 8.30
N THR A 390 2.17 -18.52 8.79
CA THR A 390 0.90 -19.20 9.00
C THR A 390 0.27 -19.46 7.63
N LEU A 391 0.05 -20.74 7.29
CA LEU A 391 -0.48 -21.17 6.00
C LEU A 391 -2.01 -21.27 5.96
N TYR A 392 -2.66 -21.06 7.11
CA TYR A 392 -4.09 -21.08 7.30
C TYR A 392 -4.52 -19.99 8.28
N GLN A 393 -5.80 -19.63 8.29
CA GLN A 393 -6.37 -18.72 9.29
C GLN A 393 -7.11 -19.52 10.34
N ALA A 394 -6.70 -19.42 11.61
CA ALA A 394 -7.41 -20.08 12.71
C ALA A 394 -8.78 -19.44 12.93
N HIS A 395 -9.80 -20.28 13.13
CA HIS A 395 -11.20 -19.88 13.29
C HIS A 395 -11.97 -20.98 14.04
N ASN A 396 -13.22 -20.70 14.40
CA ASN A 396 -14.13 -21.67 15.01
C ASN A 396 -15.42 -21.72 14.21
N ASN A 397 -15.82 -22.92 13.77
CA ASN A 397 -17.04 -23.13 13.01
C ASN A 397 -18.08 -23.95 13.81
N PRO A 398 -19.38 -23.84 13.49
CA PRO A 398 -20.42 -24.69 14.06
C PRO A 398 -20.19 -26.17 13.73
N ALA A 399 -20.73 -27.09 14.54
CA ALA A 399 -20.57 -28.52 14.28
C ALA A 399 -21.26 -28.97 12.98
N ALA A 400 -20.50 -29.63 12.10
CA ALA A 400 -20.98 -30.17 10.84
C ALA A 400 -20.34 -31.54 10.55
N GLU A 401 -21.11 -32.40 9.87
CA GLU A 401 -20.60 -33.59 9.21
C GLU A 401 -20.00 -33.18 7.87
N LEU A 402 -18.74 -33.55 7.64
CA LEU A 402 -17.94 -33.09 6.50
C LEU A 402 -17.78 -34.22 5.50
N SER A 403 -18.09 -33.94 4.24
CA SER A 403 -17.86 -34.87 3.12
C SER A 403 -17.21 -34.15 1.96
N SER A 404 -16.38 -34.86 1.19
CA SER A 404 -15.70 -34.30 0.02
C SER A 404 -15.35 -35.42 -0.95
N SER A 405 -15.53 -35.17 -2.25
CA SER A 405 -15.02 -36.07 -3.29
C SER A 405 -13.52 -35.89 -3.53
N LEU A 406 -12.98 -34.71 -3.19
CA LEU A 406 -11.57 -34.37 -3.35
C LEU A 406 -10.68 -35.16 -2.38
N LYS A 407 -9.62 -35.76 -2.91
CA LYS A 407 -8.60 -36.46 -2.12
C LYS A 407 -7.57 -35.47 -1.58
N HIS A 408 -7.44 -35.40 -0.26
CA HIS A 408 -6.44 -34.56 0.39
C HIS A 408 -5.02 -35.13 0.28
N TYR A 409 -4.04 -34.23 0.30
CA TYR A 409 -2.61 -34.52 0.29
C TYR A 409 -2.05 -34.47 1.71
N GLN A 410 -1.28 -35.51 2.07
CA GLN A 410 -0.69 -35.67 3.40
C GLN A 410 -1.71 -35.52 4.54
N GLN A 411 -1.42 -34.68 5.54
CA GLN A 411 -2.26 -34.44 6.72
C GLN A 411 -3.29 -33.30 6.55
N HIS A 412 -3.29 -32.60 5.41
CA HIS A 412 -4.04 -31.36 5.17
C HIS A 412 -5.51 -31.66 4.79
N SER A 413 -6.24 -32.25 5.73
CA SER A 413 -7.61 -32.75 5.54
C SER A 413 -8.69 -31.68 5.77
N LEU A 414 -9.87 -31.88 5.17
CA LEU A 414 -11.02 -30.97 5.28
C LEU A 414 -11.46 -30.79 6.74
N HIS A 415 -11.39 -31.86 7.54
CA HIS A 415 -11.74 -31.82 8.95
C HIS A 415 -10.87 -30.86 9.77
N ARG A 416 -9.56 -30.83 9.49
CA ARG A 416 -8.64 -29.92 10.18
C ARG A 416 -8.81 -28.49 9.70
N ALA A 417 -9.03 -28.32 8.41
CA ALA A 417 -9.32 -27.01 7.81
C ALA A 417 -10.58 -26.38 8.40
N TYR A 418 -11.67 -27.15 8.51
CA TYR A 418 -12.95 -26.70 9.05
C TYR A 418 -12.89 -26.35 10.54
N ARG A 419 -11.96 -26.95 11.30
CA ARG A 419 -11.73 -26.60 12.72
C ARG A 419 -10.75 -25.44 12.91
N GLY A 420 -10.21 -24.88 11.82
CA GLY A 420 -9.17 -23.86 11.89
C GLY A 420 -7.87 -24.34 12.53
N GLU A 421 -7.53 -25.63 12.40
CA GLU A 421 -6.31 -26.26 12.94
C GLU A 421 -5.20 -26.45 11.88
N ASP A 422 -5.58 -26.38 10.61
CA ASP A 422 -4.73 -26.57 9.42
C ASP A 422 -5.42 -25.96 8.19
N PHE A 423 -4.88 -26.17 6.99
CA PHE A 423 -5.56 -25.94 5.71
C PHE A 423 -5.99 -27.27 5.06
N PHE A 424 -6.90 -27.18 4.08
CA PHE A 424 -7.26 -28.30 3.22
C PHE A 424 -6.44 -28.23 1.95
N TRP A 425 -5.68 -29.26 1.62
CA TRP A 425 -4.92 -29.31 0.38
C TRP A 425 -5.27 -30.57 -0.37
N ALA A 426 -5.90 -30.40 -1.53
CA ALA A 426 -6.40 -31.47 -2.36
C ALA A 426 -5.62 -31.59 -3.66
N LEU A 427 -5.60 -32.81 -4.19
CA LEU A 427 -5.19 -33.07 -5.57
C LEU A 427 -6.08 -32.29 -6.55
N THR A 428 -5.67 -32.26 -7.81
CA THR A 428 -6.34 -31.57 -8.90
C THR A 428 -7.85 -31.86 -8.95
N PRO A 429 -8.71 -30.83 -8.77
CA PRO A 429 -10.16 -30.98 -8.91
C PRO A 429 -10.59 -31.29 -10.34
N ILE A 430 -11.63 -32.12 -10.47
CA ILE A 430 -12.34 -32.38 -11.72
C ILE A 430 -13.78 -31.85 -11.66
N GLN A 431 -14.41 -31.68 -12.82
CA GLN A 431 -15.80 -31.25 -12.91
C GLN A 431 -16.72 -32.18 -12.09
N GLY A 432 -17.56 -31.57 -11.25
CA GLY A 432 -18.49 -32.26 -10.37
C GLY A 432 -17.93 -32.60 -8.99
N ASP A 433 -16.64 -32.33 -8.73
CA ASP A 433 -16.09 -32.45 -7.39
C ASP A 433 -16.79 -31.50 -6.41
N TYR A 434 -16.90 -31.93 -5.15
CA TYR A 434 -17.60 -31.18 -4.12
C TYR A 434 -16.95 -31.26 -2.74
N ILE A 435 -17.24 -30.25 -1.93
CA ILE A 435 -17.08 -30.23 -0.48
C ILE A 435 -18.45 -29.96 0.12
N LEU A 436 -18.88 -30.76 1.09
CA LEU A 436 -20.19 -30.66 1.74
C LEU A 436 -20.02 -30.51 3.25
N LEU A 437 -20.66 -29.48 3.79
CA LEU A 437 -20.78 -29.17 5.21
C LEU A 437 -22.24 -29.41 5.60
N ASN A 438 -22.53 -30.54 6.24
CA ASN A 438 -23.88 -30.93 6.62
C ASN A 438 -24.12 -30.65 8.10
N PHE A 439 -25.02 -29.72 8.43
CA PHE A 439 -25.27 -29.34 9.82
C PHE A 439 -26.24 -30.32 10.48
N SER A 440 -25.93 -30.74 11.71
CA SER A 440 -26.76 -31.70 12.47
C SER A 440 -28.17 -31.17 12.75
N GLN A 441 -28.31 -29.85 12.90
CA GLN A 441 -29.58 -29.12 12.96
C GLN A 441 -29.49 -27.90 12.05
N PRO A 442 -30.60 -27.44 11.45
CA PRO A 442 -30.60 -26.19 10.68
C PRO A 442 -30.13 -25.01 11.54
N ILE A 443 -29.17 -24.24 11.04
CA ILE A 443 -28.57 -23.10 11.73
C ILE A 443 -28.82 -21.79 10.97
N HIS A 444 -28.91 -20.68 11.69
CA HIS A 444 -28.89 -19.36 11.08
C HIS A 444 -27.44 -18.97 10.82
N ILE A 445 -27.12 -18.62 9.58
CA ILE A 445 -25.76 -18.24 9.18
C ILE A 445 -25.83 -16.82 8.62
N SER A 446 -25.26 -15.85 9.33
CA SER A 446 -25.22 -14.46 8.86
C SER A 446 -24.30 -14.25 7.65
N GLY A 447 -23.24 -15.06 7.50
CA GLY A 447 -22.34 -14.99 6.35
C GLY A 447 -21.30 -16.09 6.30
N TYR A 448 -20.52 -16.10 5.23
CA TYR A 448 -19.46 -17.08 5.00
C TYR A 448 -18.23 -16.43 4.37
N LEU A 449 -17.07 -17.06 4.58
CA LEU A 449 -15.81 -16.73 3.91
C LEU A 449 -15.05 -18.02 3.62
N PHE A 450 -14.76 -18.26 2.34
CA PHE A 450 -13.84 -19.31 1.89
C PHE A 450 -12.65 -18.66 1.20
N ARG A 451 -11.44 -18.96 1.67
CA ARG A 451 -10.19 -18.49 1.08
C ARG A 451 -9.41 -19.66 0.54
N SER A 452 -8.96 -19.51 -0.69
CA SER A 452 -8.26 -20.52 -1.46
C SER A 452 -6.85 -20.08 -1.86
N GLY A 453 -5.92 -21.02 -1.87
CA GLY A 453 -4.49 -20.78 -1.93
C GLY A 453 -3.94 -20.25 -0.61
N ASN A 454 -2.62 -20.29 -0.47
CA ASN A 454 -1.91 -19.64 0.63
C ASN A 454 -0.65 -18.95 0.11
N ILE A 455 0.19 -18.49 1.02
CA ILE A 455 1.38 -17.72 0.68
C ILE A 455 2.52 -18.53 0.05
N GLU A 456 2.62 -19.83 0.36
CA GLU A 456 3.61 -20.75 -0.21
C GLU A 456 3.10 -21.39 -1.52
N THR A 457 1.80 -21.67 -1.60
CA THR A 457 1.12 -22.28 -2.74
C THR A 457 -0.01 -21.38 -3.23
N SER A 458 0.35 -20.18 -3.68
CA SER A 458 -0.62 -19.18 -4.15
C SER A 458 -1.32 -19.55 -5.47
N GLY A 459 -0.77 -20.52 -6.22
CA GLY A 459 -1.37 -21.05 -7.44
C GLY A 459 -2.43 -22.13 -7.18
N ASP A 460 -2.39 -22.81 -6.04
CA ASP A 460 -3.28 -23.94 -5.75
C ASP A 460 -4.64 -23.42 -5.28
N LYS A 461 -5.49 -23.06 -6.25
CA LYS A 461 -6.76 -22.37 -5.99
C LYS A 461 -7.95 -23.12 -6.57
N PHE A 462 -9.10 -22.94 -5.93
CA PHE A 462 -10.39 -23.29 -6.50
C PHE A 462 -10.71 -22.32 -7.64
N HIS A 463 -10.92 -22.88 -8.83
CA HIS A 463 -11.34 -22.18 -10.04
C HIS A 463 -12.73 -22.64 -10.43
N ASN A 464 -13.54 -21.73 -11.00
CA ASN A 464 -14.89 -22.04 -11.49
C ASN A 464 -15.71 -22.89 -10.50
N THR A 465 -15.74 -22.45 -9.24
CA THR A 465 -16.34 -23.17 -8.12
C THR A 465 -17.41 -22.28 -7.48
N THR A 466 -18.61 -22.81 -7.25
CA THR A 466 -19.72 -22.10 -6.58
C THR A 466 -19.80 -22.44 -5.10
N VAL A 467 -20.39 -21.53 -4.33
CA VAL A 467 -20.86 -21.75 -2.96
C VAL A 467 -22.37 -21.88 -3.01
N GLU A 468 -22.89 -22.97 -2.48
CA GLU A 468 -24.30 -23.30 -2.52
C GLU A 468 -24.82 -23.68 -1.14
N VAL A 469 -26.08 -23.38 -0.86
CA VAL A 469 -26.74 -23.71 0.41
C VAL A 469 -28.00 -24.52 0.21
N LEU A 470 -28.32 -25.29 1.23
CA LEU A 470 -29.57 -26.02 1.33
C LEU A 470 -30.44 -25.43 2.45
N PRO A 471 -31.49 -24.66 2.11
CA PRO A 471 -32.49 -24.22 3.08
C PRO A 471 -33.27 -25.39 3.69
N SER A 472 -33.55 -25.29 4.99
CA SER A 472 -34.42 -26.25 5.70
C SER A 472 -35.89 -26.10 5.30
N ASN A 473 -36.35 -24.88 5.05
CA ASN A 473 -37.73 -24.58 4.67
C ASN A 473 -38.04 -25.04 3.24
N ALA A 474 -39.11 -25.82 3.06
CA ALA A 474 -39.50 -26.34 1.75
C ALA A 474 -40.05 -25.25 0.81
N SER A 475 -40.69 -24.21 1.35
CA SER A 475 -41.36 -23.16 0.56
C SER A 475 -40.41 -22.25 -0.23
N THR A 476 -39.13 -22.18 0.16
CA THR A 476 -38.08 -21.44 -0.57
C THR A 476 -37.43 -22.29 -1.66
N ARG A 477 -37.52 -23.62 -1.54
CA ARG A 477 -37.08 -24.57 -2.59
C ARG A 477 -37.90 -24.42 -3.87
N ASP A 478 -39.20 -24.17 -3.76
CA ASP A 478 -40.09 -24.11 -4.93
C ASP A 478 -40.16 -22.73 -5.61
N LYS A 479 -39.82 -21.64 -4.89
CA LYS A 479 -39.97 -20.26 -5.42
C LYS A 479 -38.78 -19.76 -6.24
N GLN A 480 -37.59 -20.35 -6.08
CA GLN A 480 -36.35 -19.83 -6.69
C GLN A 480 -35.75 -20.74 -7.77
N VAL A 481 -36.28 -21.97 -7.94
CA VAL A 481 -35.91 -22.93 -9.00
C VAL A 481 -36.27 -22.44 -10.42
N ILE A 482 -37.01 -21.34 -10.55
CA ILE A 482 -37.38 -20.75 -11.85
C ILE A 482 -36.23 -19.92 -12.49
N GLY A 483 -35.11 -19.69 -11.80
CA GLY A 483 -34.09 -18.73 -12.24
C GLY A 483 -32.70 -19.25 -12.66
N SER A 484 -32.27 -20.46 -12.26
CA SER A 484 -30.89 -20.91 -12.55
C SER A 484 -30.77 -22.43 -12.42
N SER A 485 -30.77 -23.16 -13.53
CA SER A 485 -30.67 -24.61 -13.55
C SER A 485 -29.33 -25.09 -14.13
N THR A 486 -28.46 -25.64 -13.28
CA THR A 486 -27.51 -26.69 -13.66
C THR A 486 -27.78 -27.92 -12.78
N LEU A 487 -28.64 -28.81 -13.29
CA LEU A 487 -28.93 -30.11 -12.69
C LEU A 487 -27.74 -31.05 -12.92
N HIS A 488 -26.90 -31.24 -11.91
CA HIS A 488 -25.97 -32.36 -11.89
C HIS A 488 -26.64 -33.60 -11.28
N LYS A 489 -26.57 -34.71 -12.02
CA LYS A 489 -27.15 -36.01 -11.66
C LYS A 489 -26.44 -36.60 -10.43
N GLY A 490 -27.21 -36.81 -9.36
CA GLY A 490 -26.83 -37.67 -8.23
C GLY A 490 -27.17 -37.08 -6.87
N SER A 491 -28.37 -37.40 -6.37
CA SER A 491 -28.93 -37.11 -5.03
C SER A 491 -29.75 -35.80 -4.89
N ASP A 492 -31.07 -36.00 -4.75
CA ASP A 492 -32.17 -35.03 -4.66
C ASP A 492 -32.15 -34.17 -3.38
N LYS A 493 -31.48 -33.01 -3.42
CA LYS A 493 -31.83 -31.83 -2.61
C LYS A 493 -31.51 -30.56 -3.40
N ALA A 494 -32.47 -29.65 -3.59
CA ALA A 494 -32.28 -28.43 -4.36
C ALA A 494 -31.39 -27.42 -3.60
N PHE A 495 -30.07 -27.49 -3.83
CA PHE A 495 -29.13 -26.47 -3.38
C PHE A 495 -29.29 -25.19 -4.20
N ILE A 496 -29.07 -24.04 -3.58
CA ILE A 496 -29.16 -22.70 -4.18
C ILE A 496 -27.77 -22.08 -4.18
N ILE A 497 -27.30 -21.60 -5.34
CA ILE A 497 -26.03 -20.88 -5.48
C ILE A 497 -26.16 -19.50 -4.83
N ILE A 498 -25.26 -19.20 -3.90
CA ILE A 498 -25.20 -17.90 -3.20
C ILE A 498 -23.92 -17.12 -3.48
N GLY A 499 -22.93 -17.76 -4.12
CA GLY A 499 -21.74 -17.07 -4.58
C GLY A 499 -20.81 -17.98 -5.39
N ALA A 500 -19.68 -17.42 -5.81
CA ALA A 500 -18.64 -18.13 -6.53
C ALA A 500 -17.26 -17.66 -6.07
N PHE A 501 -16.23 -18.47 -6.33
CA PHE A 501 -14.85 -18.08 -6.10
C PHE A 501 -14.40 -17.07 -7.16
N GLU A 502 -13.94 -15.91 -6.69
CA GLU A 502 -13.28 -14.90 -7.49
C GLU A 502 -11.86 -14.68 -6.97
N ASN A 503 -10.85 -14.89 -7.81
CA ASN A 503 -9.43 -14.77 -7.46
C ASN A 503 -9.00 -15.59 -6.21
N GLY A 504 -9.70 -16.68 -5.93
CA GLY A 504 -9.45 -17.55 -4.78
C GLY A 504 -10.17 -17.14 -3.50
N VAL A 505 -11.14 -16.22 -3.55
CA VAL A 505 -11.98 -15.88 -2.39
C VAL A 505 -13.45 -15.97 -2.77
N SER A 506 -14.27 -16.52 -1.89
CA SER A 506 -15.72 -16.36 -1.93
C SER A 506 -16.22 -15.94 -0.55
N GLU A 507 -16.80 -14.76 -0.45
CA GLU A 507 -17.37 -14.22 0.79
C GLU A 507 -18.73 -13.57 0.52
N GLY A 508 -19.64 -13.65 1.48
CA GLY A 508 -20.97 -13.09 1.33
C GLY A 508 -21.84 -13.24 2.58
N GLU A 509 -22.89 -12.43 2.65
CA GLU A 509 -23.98 -12.57 3.62
C GLU A 509 -25.04 -13.54 3.06
N ILE A 510 -25.73 -14.27 3.94
CA ILE A 510 -26.79 -15.20 3.51
C ILE A 510 -28.14 -14.57 3.84
N GLU A 511 -28.96 -14.37 2.81
CA GLU A 511 -30.26 -13.74 2.91
C GLU A 511 -31.18 -14.44 3.93
N GLU A 512 -31.92 -13.64 4.70
CA GLU A 512 -32.89 -14.13 5.70
C GLU A 512 -33.94 -15.08 5.09
N ALA A 513 -34.28 -14.86 3.81
CA ALA A 513 -35.21 -15.72 3.09
C ALA A 513 -34.72 -17.16 2.91
N LEU A 514 -33.42 -17.41 2.96
CA LEU A 514 -32.83 -18.74 2.82
C LEU A 514 -32.69 -19.47 4.17
N GLN A 515 -32.85 -18.76 5.29
CA GLN A 515 -32.63 -19.30 6.62
C GLN A 515 -33.81 -20.19 7.09
N PRO A 516 -33.57 -21.14 8.00
CA PRO A 516 -32.25 -21.63 8.45
C PRO A 516 -31.63 -22.63 7.47
N ILE A 517 -30.29 -22.71 7.46
CA ILE A 517 -29.49 -23.52 6.53
C ILE A 517 -29.22 -24.90 7.11
N SER A 518 -29.52 -25.95 6.34
CA SER A 518 -29.24 -27.36 6.68
C SER A 518 -27.88 -27.83 6.21
N ALA A 519 -27.40 -27.35 5.06
CA ALA A 519 -26.08 -27.69 4.55
C ALA A 519 -25.51 -26.57 3.67
N LEU A 520 -24.19 -26.52 3.56
CA LEU A 520 -23.47 -25.69 2.61
C LEU A 520 -22.54 -26.59 1.80
N ARG A 521 -22.43 -26.37 0.49
CA ARG A 521 -21.46 -27.07 -0.34
C ARG A 521 -20.70 -26.15 -1.28
N LEU A 522 -19.49 -26.58 -1.63
CA LEU A 522 -18.71 -26.05 -2.73
C LEU A 522 -18.80 -27.03 -3.89
N VAL A 523 -19.03 -26.55 -5.11
CA VAL A 523 -19.15 -27.39 -6.32
C VAL A 523 -18.23 -26.88 -7.42
N VAL A 524 -17.39 -27.76 -7.95
CA VAL A 524 -16.43 -27.48 -9.03
C VAL A 524 -17.12 -27.70 -10.38
N HIS A 525 -17.13 -26.67 -11.24
CA HIS A 525 -17.86 -26.71 -12.52
C HIS A 525 -17.00 -27.05 -13.74
N SER A 526 -15.67 -27.05 -13.61
CA SER A 526 -14.74 -27.43 -14.67
C SER A 526 -13.48 -28.06 -14.10
N ASP A 527 -12.82 -28.89 -14.90
CA ASP A 527 -11.51 -29.45 -14.57
C ASP A 527 -10.49 -28.34 -14.30
N SER A 528 -9.58 -28.59 -13.36
CA SER A 528 -8.46 -27.71 -13.02
C SER A 528 -7.16 -28.29 -13.57
N ASP A 529 -6.21 -27.41 -13.94
CA ASP A 529 -4.83 -27.82 -14.26
C ASP A 529 -3.92 -27.81 -13.02
N VAL A 530 -4.43 -27.30 -11.89
CA VAL A 530 -3.69 -27.12 -10.64
C VAL A 530 -4.38 -27.83 -9.48
N TRP A 531 -3.61 -28.13 -8.44
CA TRP A 531 -4.14 -28.58 -7.16
C TRP A 531 -5.01 -27.49 -6.50
N ALA A 532 -5.81 -27.85 -5.51
CA ALA A 532 -6.68 -26.89 -4.85
C ALA A 532 -6.44 -26.87 -3.35
N LEU A 533 -6.37 -25.66 -2.79
CA LEU A 533 -6.15 -25.44 -1.37
C LEU A 533 -7.21 -24.52 -0.79
N LEU A 534 -7.77 -24.84 0.38
CA LEU A 534 -8.55 -23.91 1.22
C LEU A 534 -7.77 -23.62 2.50
N SER A 535 -7.36 -22.37 2.64
CA SER A 535 -6.60 -21.84 3.78
C SER A 535 -7.50 -21.28 4.88
N GLU A 536 -8.77 -21.01 4.56
CA GLU A 536 -9.75 -20.50 5.50
C GLU A 536 -11.14 -21.00 5.08
N ILE A 537 -11.89 -21.54 6.03
CA ILE A 537 -13.29 -21.91 5.91
C ILE A 537 -13.97 -21.26 7.11
N PHE A 538 -14.66 -20.15 6.94
CA PHE A 538 -15.26 -19.45 8.08
C PHE A 538 -16.77 -19.27 7.87
N ILE A 539 -17.55 -19.84 8.80
CA ILE A 539 -19.01 -19.77 8.82
C ILE A 539 -19.42 -18.88 9.99
N LYS A 540 -20.04 -17.75 9.67
CA LYS A 540 -20.46 -16.74 10.65
C LYS A 540 -21.91 -17.00 11.06
N VAL A 541 -22.09 -17.71 12.16
CA VAL A 541 -23.39 -17.95 12.82
C VAL A 541 -23.82 -16.78 13.70
#